data_AF-A0A497MP56-F1
#
_entry.id   AF-A0A497MP56-F1
#
_cell.length_a   1.000
_cell.length_b   1.000
_cell.length_c   1.000
_cell.angle_alpha   90.00
_cell.angle_beta   90.00
_cell.angle_gamma   90.00
#
_symmetry.space_group_name_H-M   'P 1'
#
loop_
_entity.id
_entity.type
_entity.pdbx_description
1 polymer ?
#
loop_
_entity_poly.entity_id
_entity_poly.type
_entity_poly.pdbx_seq_one_letter_code
_entity_poly.pdbx_strand_id
1 'polypeptide(L)' 'MSFKIWRLVPLHQKIMETLRQLGSCTDEELLKALDRGGENVSPETLSRALLQLEVRGLIRVLSAPKGRRKIEVR' A
#
# COMPACT_ATOMS: atom_id res chain seq x y z
N MET A 1 5.85 24.85 -0.35
CA MET A 1 5.49 23.55 0.26
C MET A 1 6.20 22.46 -0.53
N SER A 2 7.12 21.76 0.13
CA SER A 2 8.08 20.87 -0.54
C SER A 2 7.40 19.59 -1.01
N PHE A 3 7.17 19.48 -2.32
CA PHE A 3 6.86 18.21 -2.97
C PHE A 3 8.09 17.32 -2.88
N LYS A 4 8.14 16.43 -1.89
CA LYS A 4 9.16 15.41 -1.76
C LYS A 4 8.94 14.37 -2.87
N ILE A 5 9.50 14.66 -4.04
CA ILE A 5 9.51 13.75 -5.19
C ILE A 5 10.50 12.64 -4.87
N TRP A 6 10.06 11.61 -4.16
CA TRP A 6 10.82 10.37 -4.03
C TRP A 6 10.77 9.63 -5.36
N ARG A 7 11.80 9.89 -6.18
CA ARG A 7 12.05 9.34 -7.51
C ARG A 7 12.96 8.09 -7.44
N LEU A 8 12.69 7.21 -6.48
CA LEU A 8 13.24 5.86 -6.38
C LEU A 8 12.04 4.93 -6.53
N VAL A 9 12.12 3.92 -7.41
CA VAL A 9 11.04 2.99 -7.82
C VAL A 9 9.84 3.08 -6.88
N PRO A 10 8.76 3.77 -7.28
CA PRO A 10 7.84 4.37 -6.33
C PRO A 10 7.28 3.26 -5.46
N LEU A 11 7.30 3.45 -4.15
CA LEU A 11 6.67 2.56 -3.19
C LEU A 11 5.25 2.15 -3.64
N HIS A 12 4.58 3.07 -4.32
CA HIS A 12 3.27 2.91 -4.94
C HIS A 12 3.26 1.79 -6.01
N GLN A 13 4.30 1.68 -6.83
CA GLN A 13 4.47 0.64 -7.84
C GLN A 13 4.75 -0.72 -7.19
N LYS A 14 5.61 -0.78 -6.17
CA LYS A 14 5.86 -2.01 -5.40
C LYS A 14 4.56 -2.50 -4.73
N ILE A 15 3.87 -1.59 -4.04
CA ILE A 15 2.54 -1.82 -3.44
C ILE A 15 1.56 -2.34 -4.50
N MET A 16 1.50 -1.70 -5.67
CA MET A 16 0.61 -2.12 -6.74
C MET A 16 0.96 -3.50 -7.30
N GLU A 17 2.24 -3.81 -7.47
CA GLU A 17 2.68 -5.10 -7.98
C GLU A 17 2.35 -6.22 -6.98
N THR A 18 2.64 -6.00 -5.70
CA THR A 18 2.26 -6.89 -4.61
C THR A 18 0.74 -7.07 -4.51
N LEU A 19 -0.03 -5.98 -4.59
CA LEU A 19 -1.49 -6.03 -4.57
C LEU A 19 -2.05 -6.75 -5.80
N ARG A 20 -1.45 -6.59 -6.99
CA ARG A 20 -1.85 -7.35 -8.19
C ARG A 20 -1.55 -8.84 -8.07
N GLN A 21 -0.42 -9.19 -7.46
CA GLN A 21 -0.03 -10.60 -7.25
C GLN A 21 -0.94 -11.30 -6.23
N LEU A 22 -1.31 -10.60 -5.15
CA LEU A 22 -2.12 -11.16 -4.07
C LEU A 22 -3.64 -10.96 -4.28
N GLY A 23 -4.04 -10.01 -5.12
CA GLY A 23 -5.43 -9.63 -5.40
C GLY A 23 -6.07 -8.84 -4.26
N SER A 24 -6.21 -9.46 -3.09
CA SER A 24 -6.66 -8.81 -1.86
C SER A 24 -5.73 -9.15 -0.70
N CYS A 25 -5.30 -8.14 0.05
CA CYS A 25 -4.38 -8.30 1.16
C CYS A 25 -4.88 -7.55 2.39
N THR A 26 -4.35 -7.89 3.56
CA THR A 26 -4.44 -6.99 4.72
C THR A 26 -3.28 -6.01 4.71
N ASP A 27 -3.42 -4.93 5.49
CA ASP A 27 -2.34 -3.99 5.75
C ASP A 27 -1.08 -4.68 6.29
N GLU A 28 -1.25 -5.67 7.16
CA GLU A 28 -0.16 -6.47 7.74
C GLU A 28 0.58 -7.31 6.68
N GLU A 29 -0.16 -7.97 5.78
CA GLU A 29 0.40 -8.80 4.72
C GLU A 29 1.14 -7.94 3.69
N LEU A 30 0.58 -6.78 3.36
CA LEU A 30 1.22 -5.82 2.47
C LEU A 30 2.53 -5.31 3.08
N LEU A 31 2.53 -5.00 4.38
CA LEU A 31 3.71 -4.52 5.10
C LEU A 31 4.81 -5.59 5.17
N LYS A 32 4.45 -6.85 5.44
CA LYS A 32 5.38 -7.99 5.36
C LYS A 32 5.95 -8.20 3.95
N ALA A 33 5.14 -8.06 2.92
CA ALA A 33 5.59 -8.24 1.54
C ALA A 33 6.58 -7.15 1.11
N LEU A 34 6.34 -5.90 1.54
CA LEU A 34 7.26 -4.78 1.31
C LEU A 34 8.58 -4.97 2.08
N ASP A 35 8.51 -5.41 3.34
CA ASP A 35 9.69 -5.71 4.15
C ASP A 35 10.55 -6.81 3.52
N ARG A 36 9.91 -7.89 3.03
CA ARG A 36 10.59 -8.94 2.24
C ARG A 36 11.24 -8.41 0.97
N GLY A 37 10.69 -7.35 0.38
CA GLY A 37 11.23 -6.67 -0.79
C GLY A 37 12.43 -5.77 -0.50
N GLY A 38 12.85 -5.66 0.78
CA GLY A 38 13.91 -4.76 1.25
C GLY A 38 13.45 -3.32 1.46
N GLU A 39 12.15 -3.04 1.34
CA GLU A 39 11.57 -1.72 1.57
C GLU A 39 11.11 -1.63 3.01
N ASN A 40 11.94 -1.03 3.85
CA ASN A 40 11.61 -0.78 5.26
C ASN A 40 10.64 0.41 5.35
N VAL A 41 9.34 0.12 5.20
CA VAL A 41 8.27 1.11 5.22
C VAL A 41 7.59 1.10 6.59
N SER A 42 7.54 2.26 7.24
CA SER A 42 6.73 2.43 8.45
C SER A 42 5.23 2.30 8.14
N PRO A 43 4.41 1.76 9.04
CA PRO A 43 2.96 1.60 8.84
C PRO A 43 2.27 2.93 8.53
N GLU A 44 2.75 4.05 9.07
CA GLU A 44 2.24 5.39 8.77
C GLU A 44 2.50 5.81 7.30
N THR A 45 3.70 5.53 6.79
CA THR A 45 4.08 5.79 5.41
C THR A 45 3.28 4.92 4.45
N LEU A 46 3.09 3.64 4.80
CA LEU A 46 2.24 2.72 4.04
C LEU A 46 0.79 3.23 4.00
N SER A 47 0.24 3.62 5.15
CA SER A 47 -1.12 4.17 5.25
C SER A 47 -1.31 5.41 4.38
N ARG A 48 -0.34 6.35 4.38
CA ARG A 48 -0.37 7.51 3.46
C ARG A 48 -0.28 7.13 2.00
N ALA A 49 0.56 6.15 1.65
CA ALA A 49 0.70 5.67 0.27
C ALA A 49 -0.60 5.00 -0.22
N LEU A 50 -1.24 4.19 0.63
CA LEU A 50 -2.54 3.58 0.36
C LEU A 50 -3.63 4.64 0.17
N LEU A 51 -3.68 5.66 1.04
CA LEU A 51 -4.59 6.80 0.89
C LEU A 51 -4.39 7.52 -0.45
N GLN A 52 -3.15 7.76 -0.86
CA GLN A 52 -2.85 8.38 -2.15
C GLN A 52 -3.31 7.51 -3.33
N LEU A 53 -3.11 6.19 -3.26
CA LEU A 53 -3.55 5.23 -4.28
C LEU A 53 -5.08 5.12 -4.33
N GLU A 54 -5.75 5.19 -3.18
CA GLU A 54 -7.21 5.18 -3.06
C GLU A 54 -7.82 6.46 -3.62
N VAL A 55 -7.26 7.63 -3.30
CA VAL A 55 -7.67 8.92 -3.87
C VAL A 55 -7.47 8.96 -5.39
N ARG A 56 -6.42 8.29 -5.91
CA ARG A 56 -6.23 8.11 -7.36
C ARG A 56 -7.19 7.08 -7.97
N GLY A 57 -7.94 6.33 -7.17
CA GLY A 57 -8.88 5.32 -7.61
C GLY A 57 -8.25 4.00 -8.07
N LEU A 58 -6.99 3.75 -7.75
CA LEU A 58 -6.23 2.56 -8.17
C LEU A 58 -6.47 1.35 -7.27
N ILE A 59 -6.79 1.59 -6.00
CA ILE A 59 -7.04 0.55 -5.00
C ILE A 59 -8.31 0.90 -4.22
N ARG A 60 -8.84 -0.08 -3.50
CA ARG A 60 -9.95 0.10 -2.57
C ARG A 60 -9.56 -0.47 -1.21
N VAL A 61 -9.62 0.36 -0.17
CA VAL A 61 -9.46 -0.07 1.21
C VAL A 61 -10.84 -0.28 1.81
N LEU A 62 -11.18 -1.53 2.09
CA LEU A 62 -12.40 -1.95 2.76
C LEU A 62 -12.09 -2.24 4.22
N SER A 63 -12.79 -1.56 5.13
CA SER A 63 -12.77 -1.95 6.54
C SER A 63 -13.55 -3.24 6.71
N ALA A 64 -12.88 -4.31 7.10
CA ALA A 64 -13.50 -5.59 7.42
C ALA A 64 -13.95 -5.62 8.90
N PRO A 65 -15.02 -6.34 9.23
CA PRO A 65 -15.42 -6.53 10.63
C PRO A 65 -14.29 -7.21 11.42
N LYS A 66 -14.09 -6.78 12.68
CA LYS A 66 -12.94 -7.10 13.57
C LYS A 66 -11.67 -6.24 13.41
N GLY A 67 -11.78 -5.02 12.90
CA GLY A 67 -10.66 -4.05 12.91
C GLY A 67 -9.56 -4.33 11.89
N ARG A 68 -9.81 -5.25 10.94
CA ARG A 68 -8.89 -5.56 9.85
C ARG A 68 -9.19 -4.69 8.64
N ARG A 69 -8.17 -4.23 7.93
CA ARG A 69 -8.34 -3.49 6.67
C ARG A 69 -8.02 -4.44 5.53
N LYS A 70 -8.95 -4.57 4.59
CA LYS A 70 -8.77 -5.36 3.38
C LYS A 70 -8.50 -4.39 2.24
N ILE A 71 -7.37 -4.58 1.57
CA ILE A 71 -6.90 -3.74 0.48
C ILE A 71 -7.04 -4.57 -0.79
N GLU A 72 -7.77 -4.06 -1.76
CA GLU A 72 -8.07 -4.76 -3.01
C GLU A 72 -7.70 -3.86 -4.20
N VAL A 73 -7.13 -4.45 -5.26
CA VAL A 73 -6.91 -3.73 -6.52
C VAL A 73 -8.25 -3.57 -7.22
N ARG A 74 -8.47 -2.38 -7.79
CA ARG A 74 -9.67 -2.07 -8.55
C ARG A 74 -9.56 -2.46 -10.02
#